data_AF-A0A3L6JGY3-F1
#
_entry.id   AF-A0A3L6JGY3-F1
#
_cell.length_a   1.000
_cell.length_b   1.000
_cell.length_c   1.000
_cell.angle_alpha   90.00
_cell.angle_beta   90.00
_cell.angle_gamma   90.00
#
_symmetry.space_group_name_H-M   'P 1'
#
loop_
_entity.id
_entity.type
_entity.pdbx_description
1 polymer ?
#
loop_
_entity_poly.entity_id
_entity_poly.type
_entity_poly.pdbx_seq_one_letter_code
_entity_poly.pdbx_strand_id
1 'polypeptide(L)'
;MSSIRMVRGCPCYKVFGDEKLCVNDDSVLEIEAIEIDPSIFGFHTDKESMKEERATDGNMCYASIFVNYPDNRVYCISQGWVLRIHGKDVPGDDLEDALQFLSTKEATANAEICSECLYKFILTLGDTFADLMSKKEKTDEIKRYVDKFSLKIAVKHSQMDTLMRPIGTEEEIESGVDHFGFLRSYLVQLLDQQQHWSELGSKLAEERAPSWLLELIRMRERLARLEFQFYSQTLQLRDINDFNLLIKMLHYILRTSDEILSINAAIHEEIRSQRFAERAAKDERLATLAAYAEKSRTVEHNFDNILQILTRL
;
A
#
# COMPACT_ATOMS: atom_id res chain seq x y z
N MET A 1 -0.65 11.53 28.62
CA MET A 1 0.38 11.99 27.68
C MET A 1 -0.35 12.40 26.42
N SER A 2 -0.39 13.68 26.07
CA SER A 2 -0.95 14.13 24.81
C SER A 2 0.07 13.81 23.71
N SER A 3 -0.13 12.72 22.99
CA SER A 3 0.64 12.51 21.76
C SER A 3 0.06 13.41 20.69
N ILE A 4 0.93 14.11 19.97
CA ILE A 4 0.62 14.66 18.65
C ILE A 4 1.48 13.89 17.64
N ARG A 5 0.97 13.69 16.42
CA ARG A 5 1.76 13.09 15.33
C ARG A 5 1.84 14.06 14.17
N MET A 6 3.06 14.28 13.69
CA MET A 6 3.29 15.07 12.50
C MET A 6 3.27 14.23 11.23
N VAL A 7 2.81 14.85 10.16
CA VAL A 7 2.65 14.24 8.85
C VAL A 7 3.19 15.21 7.80
N ARG A 8 4.16 14.74 7.01
CA ARG A 8 4.78 15.50 5.92
C ARG A 8 3.98 15.30 4.63
N GLY A 9 2.88 16.03 4.54
CA GLY A 9 1.94 16.04 3.43
C GLY A 9 0.63 16.68 3.88
N CYS A 10 -0.03 17.45 3.00
CA CYS A 10 -1.25 18.18 3.34
C CYS A 10 -2.32 17.94 2.27
N PRO A 11 -3.48 17.34 2.58
CA PRO A 11 -4.51 17.06 1.57
C PRO A 11 -5.10 18.32 0.91
N CYS A 12 -4.99 19.46 1.60
CA CYS A 12 -5.43 20.78 1.13
C CYS A 12 -4.43 21.44 0.18
N TYR A 13 -3.19 20.96 0.08
CA TYR A 13 -2.21 21.50 -0.86
C TYR A 13 -2.46 20.94 -2.28
N LYS A 14 -2.63 21.84 -3.26
CA LYS A 14 -2.90 21.51 -4.67
C LYS A 14 -1.91 22.22 -5.60
N VAL A 15 -1.53 21.55 -6.67
CA VAL A 15 -0.70 22.10 -7.75
C VAL A 15 -1.50 22.05 -9.04
N PHE A 16 -1.68 23.19 -9.69
CA PHE A 16 -2.39 23.35 -10.95
C PHE A 16 -1.47 23.99 -11.99
N GLY A 17 -0.74 23.18 -12.75
CA GLY A 17 0.30 23.68 -13.64
C GLY A 17 1.40 24.38 -12.84
N ASP A 18 1.61 25.66 -13.09
CA ASP A 18 2.60 26.49 -12.38
C ASP A 18 2.05 27.11 -11.08
N GLU A 19 0.74 27.02 -10.83
CA GLU A 19 0.09 27.60 -9.67
C GLU A 19 0.04 26.63 -8.48
N LYS A 20 0.29 27.15 -7.28
CA LYS A 20 0.31 26.40 -6.02
C LYS A 20 -0.72 26.99 -5.06
N LEU A 21 -1.72 26.20 -4.69
CA LEU A 21 -2.88 26.65 -3.92
C LEU A 21 -3.04 25.82 -2.65
N CYS A 22 -3.45 26.49 -1.56
CA CYS A 22 -3.99 25.82 -0.37
C CYS A 22 -5.52 25.92 -0.41
N VAL A 23 -6.20 24.79 -0.44
CA VAL A 23 -7.66 24.71 -0.49
C VAL A 23 -8.15 24.01 0.77
N ASN A 24 -8.52 24.81 1.78
CA ASN A 24 -9.09 24.31 3.04
C ASN A 24 -10.54 24.79 3.15
N ASP A 25 -11.48 23.88 3.34
CA ASP A 25 -12.93 24.19 3.41
C ASP A 25 -13.45 25.00 2.22
N ASP A 26 -13.10 24.58 0.99
CA ASP A 26 -13.42 25.28 -0.27
C ASP A 26 -12.91 26.73 -0.37
N SER A 27 -12.09 27.17 0.60
CA SER A 27 -11.43 28.47 0.60
C SER A 27 -10.04 28.34 0.01
N VAL A 28 -9.76 29.15 -1.02
CA VAL A 28 -8.48 29.18 -1.72
C VAL A 28 -7.59 30.25 -1.10
N LEU A 29 -6.39 29.83 -0.68
CA LEU A 29 -5.30 30.71 -0.30
C LEU A 29 -4.16 30.51 -1.30
N GLU A 30 -3.78 31.58 -1.99
CA GLU A 30 -2.62 31.59 -2.89
C GLU A 30 -1.34 31.42 -2.08
N ILE A 31 -0.46 30.48 -2.43
CA ILE A 31 0.77 30.25 -1.67
C ILE A 31 1.93 30.98 -2.38
N GLU A 32 2.63 31.85 -1.65
CA GLU A 32 3.76 32.60 -2.19
C GLU A 32 5.06 31.79 -2.15
N ALA A 33 5.25 30.99 -1.09
CA ALA A 33 6.44 30.18 -0.89
C ALA A 33 6.14 28.89 -0.14
N ILE A 34 6.93 27.85 -0.43
CA ILE A 34 6.91 26.57 0.28
C ILE A 34 8.25 26.42 0.98
N GLU A 35 8.20 26.28 2.30
CA GLU A 35 9.38 26.03 3.13
C GLU A 35 9.23 24.65 3.75
N ILE A 36 10.18 23.75 3.49
CA ILE A 36 10.14 22.37 3.99
C ILE A 36 11.47 22.13 4.71
N ASP A 37 11.55 22.55 5.97
CA ASP A 37 12.51 21.97 6.91
C ASP A 37 11.76 21.28 8.06
N PRO A 38 11.59 19.95 7.98
CA PRO A 38 10.86 19.21 8.99
C PRO A 38 11.55 19.13 10.35
N SER A 39 12.83 19.49 10.44
CA SER A 39 13.58 19.46 11.69
C SER A 39 13.08 20.53 12.67
N ILE A 40 12.51 21.62 12.16
CA ILE A 40 11.95 22.73 12.93
C ILE A 40 10.82 22.23 13.85
N PHE A 41 9.97 21.33 13.35
CA PHE A 41 8.79 20.89 14.08
C PHE A 41 9.02 19.71 15.05
N GLY A 42 10.24 19.15 15.10
CA GLY A 42 10.56 17.97 15.91
C GLY A 42 10.55 18.20 17.43
N PHE A 43 10.47 19.47 17.87
CA PHE A 43 10.60 19.86 19.27
C PHE A 43 9.25 20.06 19.99
N HIS A 44 8.14 19.98 19.27
CA HIS A 44 6.81 20.22 19.83
C HIS A 44 6.19 18.91 20.34
N THR A 45 5.56 18.99 21.52
CA THR A 45 4.96 17.83 22.19
C THR A 45 3.46 17.99 22.41
N ASP A 46 2.91 19.18 22.13
CA ASP A 46 1.50 19.48 22.27
C ASP A 46 1.00 20.51 21.24
N LYS A 47 -0.32 20.61 21.13
CA LYS A 47 -1.01 21.52 20.18
C LYS A 47 -0.68 22.99 20.40
N GLU A 48 -0.46 23.44 21.64
CA GLU A 48 -0.23 24.85 21.92
C GLU A 48 1.17 25.27 21.46
N SER A 49 2.17 24.42 21.69
CA SER A 49 3.52 24.63 21.16
C SER A 49 3.55 24.65 19.63
N MET A 50 2.70 23.88 18.95
CA MET A 50 2.60 23.92 17.48
C MET A 50 2.01 25.23 16.92
N LYS A 51 1.29 26.01 17.72
CA LYS A 51 0.76 27.32 17.26
C LYS A 51 1.85 28.39 17.14
N GLU A 52 2.97 28.20 17.83
CA GLU A 52 4.10 29.13 17.79
C GLU A 52 4.80 29.09 16.41
N GLU A 53 4.66 27.97 15.69
CA GLU A 53 5.19 27.75 14.33
C GLU A 53 4.27 28.23 13.21
N ARG A 54 3.22 28.97 13.55
CA ARG A 54 2.32 29.55 12.54
C ARG A 54 3.07 30.61 11.74
N ALA A 55 2.91 30.61 10.41
CA ALA A 55 3.51 31.62 9.54
C ALA A 55 3.04 33.03 9.96
N THR A 56 3.99 33.93 10.22
CA THR A 56 3.73 35.27 10.77
C THR A 56 3.43 36.32 9.71
N ASP A 57 4.00 36.19 8.50
CA ASP A 57 3.83 37.13 7.37
C ASP A 57 3.88 36.38 6.02
N GLY A 58 2.97 36.72 5.10
CA GLY A 58 2.87 36.11 3.76
C GLY A 58 2.11 34.77 3.73
N ASN A 59 1.75 34.31 2.53
CA ASN A 59 1.06 33.04 2.37
C ASN A 59 2.06 31.88 2.25
N MET A 60 2.79 31.61 3.33
CA MET A 60 3.75 30.51 3.40
C MET A 60 3.05 29.18 3.72
N CYS A 61 3.46 28.10 3.04
CA CYS A 61 2.92 26.76 3.27
C CYS A 61 4.05 25.75 3.55
N TYR A 62 3.98 25.07 4.69
CA TYR A 62 4.90 24.02 5.11
C TYR A 62 4.52 22.65 4.55
N ALA A 63 3.40 22.57 3.82
CA ALA A 63 2.79 21.34 3.30
C ALA A 63 2.70 20.20 4.35
N SER A 64 2.57 20.57 5.62
CA SER A 64 2.66 19.67 6.76
C SER A 64 1.51 19.89 7.73
N ILE A 65 1.05 18.80 8.35
CA ILE A 65 -0.13 18.76 9.21
C ILE A 65 0.21 17.98 10.49
N PHE A 66 -0.55 18.21 11.55
CA PHE A 66 -0.45 17.40 12.76
C PHE A 66 -1.80 16.83 13.17
N VAL A 67 -1.78 15.60 13.69
CA VAL A 67 -2.90 14.94 14.35
C VAL A 67 -2.82 15.25 15.83
N ASN A 68 -3.89 15.82 16.37
CA ASN A 68 -4.06 15.99 17.81
C ASN A 68 -4.98 14.88 18.33
N TYR A 69 -4.41 13.77 18.78
CA TYR A 69 -5.20 12.62 19.26
C TYR A 69 -6.18 12.95 20.39
N PRO A 70 -5.90 13.89 21.34
CA PRO A 70 -6.87 14.26 22.36
C PRO A 70 -8.22 14.79 21.86
N ASP A 71 -8.27 15.51 20.73
CA ASP A 71 -9.53 15.99 20.13
C ASP A 71 -9.86 15.33 18.78
N ASN A 72 -9.07 14.33 18.39
CA ASN A 72 -9.15 13.58 17.14
C ASN A 72 -9.29 14.48 15.89
N ARG A 73 -8.57 15.59 15.85
CA ARG A 73 -8.60 16.54 14.73
C ARG A 73 -7.24 16.68 14.09
N VAL A 74 -7.28 16.99 12.80
CA VAL A 74 -6.12 17.31 11.99
C VAL A 74 -5.99 18.83 11.83
N TYR A 75 -4.78 19.33 11.97
CA TYR A 75 -4.47 20.76 11.91
C TYR A 75 -3.39 21.05 10.87
N CYS A 76 -3.57 22.14 10.14
CA CYS A 76 -2.52 22.70 9.28
C CYS A 76 -1.46 23.38 10.16
N ILE A 77 -0.19 23.04 10.00
CA ILE A 77 0.90 23.67 10.76
C ILE A 77 1.02 25.16 10.40
N SER A 78 1.06 25.49 9.11
CA SER A 78 1.27 26.87 8.65
C SER A 78 0.20 27.85 9.10
N GLN A 79 -1.05 27.39 9.21
CA GLN A 79 -2.20 28.25 9.48
C GLN A 79 -2.77 28.05 10.89
N GLY A 80 -2.45 26.94 11.56
CA GLY A 80 -3.03 26.56 12.86
C GLY A 80 -4.53 26.23 12.80
N TRP A 81 -5.09 26.06 11.59
CA TRP A 81 -6.52 25.81 11.39
C TRP A 81 -6.82 24.32 11.38
N VAL A 82 -8.02 23.96 11.83
CA VAL A 82 -8.57 22.61 11.61
C VAL A 82 -8.67 22.40 10.11
N LEU A 83 -8.20 21.25 9.64
CA LEU A 83 -8.43 20.85 8.25
C LEU A 83 -9.87 20.43 8.07
N ARG A 84 -10.51 21.00 7.06
CA ARG A 84 -11.89 20.70 6.70
C ARG A 84 -11.99 20.48 5.19
N ILE A 85 -12.82 19.54 4.82
CA ILE A 85 -13.15 19.24 3.42
C ILE A 85 -14.67 19.30 3.32
N HIS A 86 -15.19 20.17 2.44
CA HIS A 86 -16.63 20.35 2.21
C HIS A 86 -17.45 20.55 3.50
N GLY A 87 -17.01 21.46 4.38
CA GLY A 87 -17.71 21.80 5.61
C GLY A 87 -17.53 20.79 6.76
N LYS A 88 -16.74 19.74 6.58
CA LYS A 88 -16.53 18.70 7.59
C LYS A 88 -15.08 18.65 8.05
N ASP A 89 -14.89 18.58 9.37
CA ASP A 89 -13.56 18.45 9.98
C ASP A 89 -12.98 17.08 9.60
N VAL A 90 -11.70 17.03 9.24
CA VAL A 90 -10.98 15.78 8.98
C VAL A 90 -10.59 15.15 10.32
N PRO A 91 -11.13 13.97 10.67
CA PRO A 91 -10.70 13.26 11.88
C PRO A 91 -9.27 12.76 11.78
N GLY A 92 -8.60 12.64 12.93
CA GLY A 92 -7.29 12.01 13.02
C GLY A 92 -7.30 10.56 12.53
N ASP A 93 -8.34 9.81 12.88
CA ASP A 93 -8.51 8.41 12.45
C ASP A 93 -8.63 8.28 10.91
N ASP A 94 -9.46 9.09 10.25
CA ASP A 94 -9.61 9.08 8.78
C ASP A 94 -8.29 9.43 8.07
N LEU A 95 -7.48 10.33 8.66
CA LEU A 95 -6.16 10.66 8.14
C LEU A 95 -5.17 9.51 8.35
N GLU A 96 -5.12 8.94 9.56
CA GLU A 96 -4.26 7.80 9.88
C GLU A 96 -4.51 6.63 8.95
N ASP A 97 -5.78 6.38 8.68
CA ASP A 97 -6.21 5.41 7.71
C ASP A 97 -5.59 5.76 6.38
N ALA A 98 -5.91 6.92 5.78
CA ALA A 98 -5.34 7.36 4.51
C ALA A 98 -3.79 7.31 4.44
N LEU A 99 -3.08 7.54 5.54
CA LEU A 99 -1.61 7.48 5.61
C LEU A 99 -1.05 6.05 5.55
N GLN A 100 -1.74 5.06 6.12
CA GLN A 100 -1.36 3.65 5.97
C GLN A 100 -1.33 3.23 4.49
N PHE A 101 -2.24 3.76 3.66
CA PHE A 101 -2.32 3.46 2.21
C PHE A 101 -1.16 4.07 1.40
N LEU A 102 -0.57 5.17 1.87
CA LEU A 102 0.50 5.89 1.17
C LEU A 102 1.90 5.42 1.58
N SER A 103 2.02 4.75 2.73
CA SER A 103 3.28 4.26 3.27
C SER A 103 3.65 2.88 2.70
N THR A 104 4.04 2.80 1.42
CA THR A 104 4.66 1.57 0.86
C THR A 104 6.15 1.44 1.20
N LYS A 105 6.71 2.45 1.88
CA LYS A 105 8.05 2.42 2.50
C LYS A 105 7.88 2.24 4.00
N GLU A 106 8.83 1.56 4.64
CA GLU A 106 8.92 1.45 6.11
C GLU A 106 8.56 2.79 6.75
N ALA A 107 7.74 2.73 7.79
CA ALA A 107 7.20 3.82 8.60
C ALA A 107 8.29 4.66 9.31
N THR A 108 9.26 5.14 8.54
CA THR A 108 10.19 6.17 8.94
C THR A 108 9.51 7.51 8.68
N ALA A 109 9.52 8.38 9.69
CA ALA A 109 8.87 9.69 9.74
C ALA A 109 9.36 10.71 8.68
N ASN A 110 10.06 10.25 7.63
CA ASN A 110 10.79 11.06 6.66
C ASN A 110 10.28 10.94 5.21
N ALA A 111 9.32 10.07 4.91
CA ALA A 111 8.76 9.97 3.55
C ALA A 111 7.82 11.16 3.27
N GLU A 112 8.09 11.92 2.21
CA GLU A 112 7.20 12.95 1.67
C GLU A 112 5.96 12.28 1.05
N ILE A 113 4.77 12.70 1.49
CA ILE A 113 3.52 12.05 1.12
C ILE A 113 2.83 12.86 0.02
N CYS A 114 2.43 12.16 -1.05
CA CYS A 114 1.63 12.74 -2.13
C CYS A 114 0.34 13.38 -1.59
N SER A 115 0.28 14.70 -1.59
CA SER A 115 -0.83 15.51 -1.04
C SER A 115 -2.16 15.27 -1.78
N GLU A 116 -2.11 15.12 -3.11
CA GLU A 116 -3.28 14.80 -3.92
C GLU A 116 -3.84 13.40 -3.61
N CYS A 117 -2.93 12.43 -3.43
CA CYS A 117 -3.27 11.07 -3.08
C CYS A 117 -3.93 11.02 -1.70
N LEU A 118 -3.34 11.70 -0.71
CA LEU A 118 -3.88 11.82 0.65
C LEU A 118 -5.31 12.37 0.67
N TYR A 119 -5.59 13.41 -0.11
CA TYR A 119 -6.94 13.96 -0.25
C TYR A 119 -7.94 12.94 -0.81
N LYS A 120 -7.56 12.23 -1.88
CA LYS A 120 -8.42 11.20 -2.51
C LYS A 120 -8.71 10.05 -1.54
N PHE A 121 -7.72 9.62 -0.76
CA PHE A 121 -7.90 8.57 0.24
C PHE A 121 -8.85 8.98 1.36
N ILE A 122 -8.67 10.18 1.93
CA ILE A 122 -9.56 10.69 2.99
C ILE A 122 -11.02 10.73 2.49
N LEU A 123 -11.26 11.21 1.27
CA LEU A 123 -12.61 11.25 0.71
C LEU A 123 -13.22 9.88 0.43
N THR A 124 -12.40 8.92 0.01
CA THR A 124 -12.88 7.60 -0.43
C THR A 124 -13.15 6.68 0.76
N LEU A 125 -12.31 6.78 1.79
CA LEU A 125 -12.26 5.83 2.91
C LEU A 125 -12.83 6.40 4.20
N GLY A 126 -12.78 7.71 4.40
CA GLY A 126 -13.26 8.32 5.63
C GLY A 126 -14.78 8.19 5.76
N ASP A 127 -15.23 7.58 6.86
CA ASP A 127 -16.65 7.45 7.19
C ASP A 127 -17.33 8.84 7.23
N THR A 128 -16.59 9.86 7.65
CA THR A 128 -17.03 11.26 7.72
C THR A 128 -17.50 11.81 6.38
N PHE A 129 -16.90 11.34 5.28
CA PHE A 129 -17.12 11.84 3.92
C PHE A 129 -17.97 10.90 3.06
N ALA A 130 -18.54 9.84 3.68
CA ALA A 130 -19.27 8.80 2.99
C ALA A 130 -20.53 9.26 2.22
N ASP A 131 -21.09 10.42 2.56
CA ASP A 131 -22.25 11.03 1.91
C ASP A 131 -21.89 11.95 0.73
N LEU A 132 -20.62 12.33 0.57
CA LEU A 132 -20.16 13.25 -0.48
C LEU A 132 -19.92 12.55 -1.83
N MET A 133 -19.89 11.22 -1.85
CA MET A 133 -19.70 10.42 -3.06
C MET A 133 -20.92 9.55 -3.34
N SER A 134 -21.40 9.56 -4.58
CA SER A 134 -22.40 8.59 -5.02
C SER A 134 -21.83 7.16 -4.94
N LYS A 135 -22.71 6.15 -4.83
CA LYS A 135 -22.28 4.74 -4.84
C LYS A 135 -21.43 4.38 -6.06
N LYS A 136 -21.70 5.03 -7.20
CA LYS A 136 -20.95 4.84 -8.43
C LYS A 136 -19.54 5.42 -8.30
N GLU A 137 -19.40 6.66 -7.83
CA GLU A 137 -18.10 7.28 -7.61
C GLU A 137 -17.25 6.50 -6.61
N LYS A 138 -17.84 6.01 -5.52
CA LYS A 138 -17.15 5.12 -4.57
C LYS A 138 -16.69 3.82 -5.22
N THR A 139 -17.56 3.19 -6.01
CA THR A 139 -17.25 1.96 -6.73
C THR A 139 -16.07 2.15 -7.68
N ASP A 140 -16.11 3.22 -8.48
CA ASP A 140 -15.09 3.50 -9.48
C ASP A 140 -13.74 3.84 -8.82
N GLU A 141 -13.74 4.56 -7.70
CA GLU A 141 -12.51 4.91 -6.99
C GLU A 141 -11.91 3.70 -6.26
N ILE A 142 -12.72 2.85 -5.61
CA ILE A 142 -12.25 1.58 -5.02
C ILE A 142 -11.64 0.68 -6.09
N LYS A 143 -12.29 0.53 -7.25
CA LYS A 143 -11.75 -0.26 -8.37
C LYS A 143 -10.42 0.29 -8.85
N ARG A 144 -10.36 1.59 -9.14
CA ARG A 144 -9.13 2.27 -9.59
C ARG A 144 -8.00 2.08 -8.59
N TYR A 145 -8.33 2.13 -7.30
CA TYR A 145 -7.36 1.91 -6.24
C TYR A 145 -6.83 0.48 -6.22
N VAL A 146 -7.71 -0.52 -6.13
CA VAL A 146 -7.30 -1.94 -6.09
C VAL A 146 -6.51 -2.30 -7.36
N ASP A 147 -6.90 -1.76 -8.51
CA ASP A 147 -6.17 -1.92 -9.77
C ASP A 147 -4.75 -1.33 -9.71
N LYS A 148 -4.61 -0.06 -9.34
CA LYS A 148 -3.29 0.61 -9.31
C LYS A 148 -2.37 -0.06 -8.28
N PHE A 149 -2.92 -0.41 -7.12
CA PHE A 149 -2.18 -1.00 -6.03
C PHE A 149 -1.73 -2.43 -6.34
N SER A 150 -2.64 -3.29 -6.82
CA SER A 150 -2.29 -4.66 -7.24
C SER A 150 -1.22 -4.64 -8.33
N LEU A 151 -1.31 -3.73 -9.30
CA LEU A 151 -0.31 -3.62 -10.36
C LEU A 151 1.07 -3.19 -9.83
N LYS A 152 1.14 -2.23 -8.88
CA LYS A 152 2.41 -1.86 -8.25
C LYS A 152 3.06 -3.05 -7.53
N ILE A 153 2.27 -3.85 -6.83
CA ILE A 153 2.77 -5.06 -6.16
C ILE A 153 3.27 -6.07 -7.18
N ALA A 154 2.51 -6.34 -8.26
CA ALA A 154 2.90 -7.28 -9.30
C ALA A 154 4.24 -6.87 -9.94
N VAL A 155 4.42 -5.58 -10.27
CA VAL A 155 5.68 -5.05 -10.79
C VAL A 155 6.82 -5.28 -9.81
N LYS A 156 6.66 -4.89 -8.54
CA LYS A 156 7.68 -5.07 -7.51
C LYS A 156 8.04 -6.55 -7.30
N HIS A 157 7.04 -7.42 -7.22
CA HIS A 157 7.24 -8.86 -7.03
C HIS A 157 7.96 -9.50 -8.23
N SER A 158 7.68 -9.05 -9.45
CA SER A 158 8.34 -9.55 -10.67
C SER A 158 9.81 -9.13 -10.77
N GLN A 159 10.19 -8.01 -10.15
CA GLN A 159 11.56 -7.51 -10.13
C GLN A 159 12.43 -8.20 -9.08
N MET A 160 11.81 -8.72 -8.00
CA MET A 160 12.51 -9.36 -6.89
C MET A 160 12.63 -10.89 -7.01
N ASP A 161 11.81 -11.53 -7.84
CA ASP A 161 11.79 -12.98 -7.96
C ASP A 161 12.70 -13.47 -9.08
N THR A 162 13.69 -14.31 -8.74
CA THR A 162 14.64 -14.86 -9.71
C THR A 162 14.00 -15.76 -10.77
N LEU A 163 12.80 -16.28 -10.53
CA LEU A 163 12.02 -17.06 -11.48
C LEU A 163 11.13 -16.20 -12.38
N MET A 164 11.13 -14.88 -12.18
CA MET A 164 10.32 -13.94 -12.96
C MET A 164 11.20 -12.98 -13.75
N ARG A 165 10.63 -12.50 -14.86
CA ARG A 165 11.11 -11.36 -15.61
C ARG A 165 10.32 -10.13 -15.16
N PRO A 166 11.00 -8.98 -14.97
CA PRO A 166 10.34 -7.71 -14.73
C PRO A 166 9.26 -7.46 -15.78
N ILE A 167 8.03 -7.18 -15.34
CA ILE A 167 6.90 -6.93 -16.22
C ILE A 167 6.75 -5.45 -16.59
N GLY A 168 7.50 -4.55 -15.94
CA GLY A 168 7.45 -3.10 -16.13
C GLY A 168 8.09 -2.35 -14.97
N THR A 169 7.81 -1.05 -14.89
CA THR A 169 8.29 -0.10 -13.86
C THR A 169 7.14 0.69 -13.25
N GLU A 170 7.36 1.31 -12.07
CA GLU A 170 6.35 2.15 -11.45
C GLU A 170 6.01 3.40 -12.29
N GLU A 171 6.97 3.95 -13.02
CA GLU A 171 6.79 5.11 -13.90
C GLU A 171 5.88 4.78 -15.10
N GLU A 172 6.01 3.57 -15.66
CA GLU A 172 5.12 3.07 -16.74
C GLU A 172 3.68 2.84 -16.25
N ILE A 173 3.52 2.48 -14.97
CA ILE A 173 2.19 2.40 -14.34
C ILE A 173 1.57 3.79 -14.28
N GLU A 174 2.32 4.79 -13.84
CA GLU A 174 1.83 6.15 -13.63
C GLU A 174 1.51 6.88 -14.94
N SER A 175 2.23 6.55 -16.02
CA SER A 175 1.98 7.05 -17.37
C SER A 175 0.88 6.28 -18.13
N GLY A 176 0.33 5.20 -17.56
CA GLY A 176 -0.85 4.50 -18.10
C GLY A 176 -0.60 3.67 -19.36
N VAL A 177 0.63 3.18 -19.57
CA VAL A 177 1.10 2.66 -20.87
C VAL A 177 0.42 1.35 -21.28
N ASP A 178 0.31 0.36 -20.40
CA ASP A 178 -0.43 -0.90 -20.67
C ASP A 178 -0.68 -1.74 -19.38
N HIS A 179 -1.59 -1.27 -18.52
CA HIS A 179 -1.89 -1.95 -17.26
C HIS A 179 -2.34 -3.41 -17.41
N PHE A 180 -3.07 -3.71 -18.49
CA PHE A 180 -3.62 -5.05 -18.70
C PHE A 180 -2.55 -6.01 -19.25
N GLY A 181 -1.66 -5.54 -20.12
CA GLY A 181 -0.49 -6.28 -20.57
C GLY A 181 0.44 -6.69 -19.43
N PHE A 182 0.67 -5.79 -18.48
CA PHE A 182 1.51 -6.07 -17.30
C PHE A 182 0.92 -7.17 -16.41
N LEU A 183 -0.33 -7.03 -15.98
CA LEU A 183 -0.97 -8.05 -15.12
C LEU A 183 -1.07 -9.41 -15.83
N ARG A 184 -1.35 -9.43 -17.14
CA ARG A 184 -1.38 -10.70 -17.89
C ARG A 184 0.00 -11.34 -17.97
N SER A 185 1.04 -10.55 -18.22
CA SER A 185 2.43 -11.03 -18.20
C SER A 185 2.81 -11.60 -16.84
N TYR A 186 2.34 -11.00 -15.75
CA TYR A 186 2.54 -11.51 -14.41
C TYR A 186 1.81 -12.84 -14.17
N LEU A 187 0.54 -12.93 -14.55
CA LEU A 187 -0.27 -14.14 -14.41
C LEU A 187 0.33 -15.34 -15.17
N VAL A 188 0.86 -15.12 -16.37
CA VAL A 188 1.57 -16.17 -17.13
C VAL A 188 2.78 -16.69 -16.35
N GLN A 189 3.59 -15.80 -15.79
CA GLN A 189 4.77 -16.20 -15.01
C GLN A 189 4.41 -16.93 -13.72
N LEU A 190 3.27 -16.62 -13.09
CA LEU A 190 2.77 -17.39 -11.96
C LEU A 190 2.41 -18.83 -12.35
N LEU A 191 1.85 -19.05 -13.55
CA LEU A 191 1.61 -20.40 -14.07
C LEU A 191 2.92 -21.15 -14.31
N ASP A 192 3.93 -20.47 -14.86
CA ASP A 192 5.27 -21.05 -15.05
C ASP A 192 5.90 -21.44 -13.69
N GLN A 193 5.73 -20.60 -12.66
CA GLN A 193 6.17 -20.94 -11.31
C GLN A 193 5.43 -22.15 -10.73
N GLN A 194 4.11 -22.24 -10.90
CA GLN A 194 3.33 -23.41 -10.45
C GLN A 194 3.86 -24.69 -11.09
N GLN A 195 4.10 -24.66 -12.40
CA GLN A 195 4.66 -25.79 -13.14
C GLN A 195 6.07 -26.14 -12.63
N HIS A 196 6.93 -25.14 -12.44
CA HIS A 196 8.29 -25.33 -11.91
C HIS A 196 8.28 -26.05 -10.55
N TRP A 197 7.46 -25.58 -9.61
CA TRP A 197 7.39 -26.17 -8.27
C TRP A 197 6.79 -27.58 -8.28
N SER A 198 5.78 -27.82 -9.12
CA SER A 198 5.19 -29.16 -9.31
C SER A 198 6.22 -30.18 -9.84
N GLU A 199 7.00 -29.78 -10.85
CA GLU A 199 8.06 -30.62 -11.42
C GLU A 199 9.19 -30.89 -10.41
N LEU A 200 9.62 -29.85 -9.68
CA LEU A 200 10.65 -30.00 -8.65
C LEU A 200 10.17 -30.90 -7.50
N GLY A 201 8.91 -30.74 -7.07
CA GLY A 201 8.31 -31.57 -6.05
C GLY A 201 8.25 -33.05 -6.45
N SER A 202 7.92 -33.33 -7.71
CA SER A 202 7.89 -34.70 -8.26
C SER A 202 9.28 -35.33 -8.27
N LYS A 203 10.30 -34.61 -8.76
CA LYS A 203 11.71 -35.07 -8.77
C LYS A 203 12.23 -35.36 -7.36
N LEU A 204 11.98 -34.45 -6.42
CA LEU A 204 12.39 -34.63 -5.02
C LEU A 204 11.68 -35.82 -4.36
N ALA A 205 10.42 -36.09 -4.70
CA ALA A 205 9.69 -37.24 -4.18
C ALA A 205 10.28 -38.57 -4.70
N GLU A 206 10.65 -38.63 -5.98
CA GLU A 206 11.35 -39.79 -6.58
C GLU A 206 12.71 -40.03 -5.90
N GLU A 207 13.43 -38.95 -5.58
CA GLU A 207 14.70 -38.98 -4.83
C GLU A 207 14.53 -39.27 -3.33
N ARG A 208 13.30 -39.49 -2.86
CA ARG A 208 12.95 -39.72 -1.44
C ARG A 208 13.44 -38.59 -0.53
N ALA A 209 13.28 -37.35 -0.97
CA ALA A 209 13.56 -36.19 -0.17
C ALA A 209 12.77 -36.18 1.15
N PRO A 210 13.28 -35.53 2.21
CA PRO A 210 12.56 -35.39 3.47
C PRO A 210 11.16 -34.77 3.30
N SER A 211 10.20 -35.22 4.10
CA SER A 211 8.81 -34.75 4.03
C SER A 211 8.67 -33.24 4.21
N TRP A 212 9.46 -32.62 5.09
CA TRP A 212 9.44 -31.18 5.32
C TRP A 212 9.84 -30.38 4.06
N LEU A 213 10.76 -30.91 3.25
CA LEU A 213 11.20 -30.26 2.02
C LEU A 213 10.12 -30.38 0.93
N LEU A 214 9.47 -31.55 0.82
CA LEU A 214 8.33 -31.73 -0.08
C LEU A 214 7.17 -30.79 0.29
N GLU A 215 6.93 -30.58 1.58
CA GLU A 215 5.91 -29.65 2.05
C GLU A 215 6.28 -28.21 1.72
N LEU A 216 7.54 -27.80 1.88
CA LEU A 216 8.01 -26.48 1.47
C LEU A 216 7.76 -26.21 -0.02
N ILE A 217 8.03 -27.19 -0.89
CA ILE A 217 7.76 -27.06 -2.32
C ILE A 217 6.26 -26.96 -2.62
N ARG A 218 5.42 -27.75 -1.94
CA ARG A 218 3.96 -27.66 -2.06
C ARG A 218 3.42 -26.31 -1.60
N MET A 219 4.00 -25.75 -0.54
CA MET A 219 3.65 -24.42 -0.06
C MET A 219 3.99 -23.36 -1.11
N ARG A 220 5.15 -23.45 -1.78
CA ARG A 220 5.51 -22.54 -2.89
C ARG A 220 4.57 -22.64 -4.08
N GLU A 221 4.22 -23.85 -4.50
CA GLU A 221 3.24 -24.08 -5.56
C GLU A 221 1.87 -23.49 -5.18
N ARG A 222 1.42 -23.74 -3.94
CA ARG A 222 0.16 -23.19 -3.41
C ARG A 222 0.19 -21.67 -3.33
N LEU A 223 1.30 -21.06 -2.92
CA LEU A 223 1.43 -19.61 -2.91
C LEU A 223 1.28 -19.04 -4.32
N ALA A 224 1.96 -19.60 -5.33
CA ALA A 224 1.83 -19.13 -6.71
C ALA A 224 0.39 -19.27 -7.24
N ARG A 225 -0.36 -20.31 -6.82
CA ARG A 225 -1.80 -20.45 -7.10
C ARG A 225 -2.64 -19.37 -6.42
N LEU A 226 -2.38 -19.08 -5.16
CA LEU A 226 -3.11 -18.06 -4.41
C LEU A 226 -2.83 -16.66 -4.96
N GLU A 227 -1.58 -16.34 -5.28
CA GLU A 227 -1.23 -15.08 -5.97
C GLU A 227 -1.96 -14.99 -7.32
N PHE A 228 -1.98 -16.07 -8.11
CA PHE A 228 -2.73 -16.08 -9.39
C PHE A 228 -4.22 -15.80 -9.18
N GLN A 229 -4.82 -16.45 -8.18
CA GLN A 229 -6.22 -16.23 -7.82
C GLN A 229 -6.47 -14.78 -7.41
N PHE A 230 -5.63 -14.20 -6.56
CA PHE A 230 -5.72 -12.81 -6.14
C PHE A 230 -5.72 -11.86 -7.34
N TYR A 231 -4.72 -11.98 -8.23
CA TYR A 231 -4.61 -11.09 -9.39
C TYR A 231 -5.74 -11.29 -10.40
N SER A 232 -6.22 -12.53 -10.56
CA SER A 232 -7.39 -12.81 -11.39
C SER A 232 -8.66 -12.15 -10.83
N GLN A 233 -8.87 -12.21 -9.51
CA GLN A 233 -9.99 -11.53 -8.85
C GLN A 233 -9.88 -10.00 -8.98
N THR A 234 -8.68 -9.42 -8.86
CA THR A 234 -8.50 -7.97 -9.05
C THR A 234 -8.86 -7.52 -10.47
N LEU A 235 -8.54 -8.32 -11.49
CA LEU A 235 -8.95 -8.03 -12.88
C LEU A 235 -10.48 -8.08 -13.04
N GLN A 236 -11.15 -9.03 -12.38
CA GLN A 236 -12.60 -9.17 -12.44
C GLN A 236 -13.33 -7.99 -11.79
N LEU A 237 -12.73 -7.28 -10.84
CA LEU A 237 -13.36 -6.11 -10.21
C LEU A 237 -13.74 -5.03 -11.22
N ARG A 238 -12.98 -4.90 -12.31
CA ARG A 238 -13.21 -3.88 -13.35
C ARG A 238 -14.60 -3.97 -13.96
N ASP A 239 -15.04 -5.19 -14.24
CA ASP A 239 -16.29 -5.47 -14.94
C ASP A 239 -17.53 -5.44 -14.03
N ILE A 240 -17.36 -5.31 -12.71
CA ILE A 240 -18.44 -5.38 -11.73
C ILE A 240 -19.12 -4.02 -11.57
N ASN A 241 -20.33 -3.85 -12.09
CA ASN A 241 -21.09 -2.60 -11.92
C ASN A 241 -22.03 -2.60 -10.71
N ASP A 242 -22.24 -3.76 -10.08
CA ASP A 242 -23.08 -3.89 -8.89
C ASP A 242 -22.25 -3.73 -7.61
N PHE A 243 -22.62 -2.76 -6.78
CA PHE A 243 -21.90 -2.44 -5.55
C PHE A 243 -21.89 -3.61 -4.54
N ASN A 244 -22.99 -4.37 -4.42
CA ASN A 244 -23.04 -5.47 -3.47
C ASN A 244 -22.15 -6.65 -3.92
N LEU A 245 -22.09 -6.90 -5.23
CA LEU A 245 -21.18 -7.87 -5.82
C LEU A 245 -19.73 -7.43 -5.66
N LEU A 246 -19.44 -6.12 -5.80
CA LEU A 246 -18.11 -5.55 -5.54
C LEU A 246 -17.66 -5.86 -4.11
N ILE A 247 -18.47 -5.52 -3.11
CA ILE A 247 -18.17 -5.78 -1.69
C ILE A 247 -17.91 -7.28 -1.45
N LYS A 248 -18.74 -8.17 -2.02
CA LYS A 248 -18.50 -9.62 -1.90
C LYS A 248 -17.17 -10.05 -2.52
N MET A 249 -16.81 -9.50 -3.68
CA MET A 249 -15.53 -9.80 -4.32
C MET A 249 -14.34 -9.26 -3.53
N LEU A 250 -14.46 -8.09 -2.91
CA LEU A 250 -13.45 -7.55 -2.00
C LEU A 250 -13.25 -8.47 -0.78
N HIS A 251 -14.32 -9.00 -0.19
CA HIS A 251 -14.21 -10.02 0.87
C HIS A 251 -13.49 -11.30 0.40
N TYR A 252 -13.71 -11.73 -0.85
CA TYR A 252 -12.96 -12.88 -1.39
C TYR A 252 -11.48 -12.56 -1.58
N ILE A 253 -11.15 -11.37 -2.09
CA ILE A 253 -9.78 -10.88 -2.24
C ILE A 253 -9.07 -10.79 -0.89
N LEU A 254 -9.76 -10.30 0.13
CA LEU A 254 -9.30 -10.26 1.52
C LEU A 254 -8.91 -11.64 2.03
N ARG A 255 -9.82 -12.60 1.89
CA ARG A 255 -9.57 -13.98 2.33
C ARG A 255 -8.37 -14.59 1.60
N THR A 256 -8.28 -14.38 0.28
CA THR A 256 -7.12 -14.86 -0.48
C THR A 256 -5.83 -14.18 -0.03
N SER A 257 -5.87 -12.89 0.32
CA SER A 257 -4.73 -12.15 0.87
C SER A 257 -4.27 -12.71 2.22
N ASP A 258 -5.21 -13.04 3.12
CA ASP A 258 -4.92 -13.68 4.41
C ASP A 258 -4.25 -15.05 4.23
N GLU A 259 -4.77 -15.87 3.31
CA GLU A 259 -4.18 -17.17 2.98
C GLU A 259 -2.76 -17.03 2.39
N ILE A 260 -2.51 -15.98 1.58
CA ILE A 260 -1.18 -15.63 1.05
C ILE A 260 -0.22 -15.26 2.17
N LEU A 261 -0.65 -14.43 3.13
CA LEU A 261 0.17 -14.04 4.28
C LEU A 261 0.53 -15.25 5.14
N SER A 262 -0.45 -16.07 5.49
CA SER A 262 -0.26 -17.25 6.31
C SER A 262 0.74 -18.23 5.68
N ILE A 263 0.59 -18.52 4.39
CA ILE A 263 1.50 -19.46 3.71
C ILE A 263 2.89 -18.86 3.50
N ASN A 264 2.98 -17.55 3.22
CA ASN A 264 4.25 -16.87 3.05
C ASN A 264 5.05 -16.87 4.36
N ALA A 265 4.40 -16.58 5.50
CA ALA A 265 5.03 -16.64 6.81
C ALA A 265 5.58 -18.05 7.13
N ALA A 266 4.80 -19.10 6.84
CA ALA A 266 5.24 -20.48 7.03
C ALA A 266 6.45 -20.84 6.13
N ILE A 267 6.44 -20.40 4.86
CA ILE A 267 7.57 -20.55 3.94
C ILE A 267 8.80 -19.81 4.48
N HIS A 268 8.61 -18.60 4.98
CA HIS A 268 9.65 -17.74 5.53
C HIS A 268 10.35 -18.42 6.71
N GLU A 269 9.57 -18.93 7.65
CA GLU A 269 10.06 -19.64 8.84
C GLU A 269 10.90 -20.86 8.44
N GLU A 270 10.44 -21.64 7.47
CA GLU A 270 11.18 -22.80 6.99
C GLU A 270 12.49 -22.45 6.30
N ILE A 271 12.51 -21.43 5.44
CA ILE A 271 13.71 -21.01 4.72
C ILE A 271 14.78 -20.49 5.70
N ARG A 272 14.38 -19.88 6.82
CA ARG A 272 15.31 -19.41 7.86
C ARG A 272 15.79 -20.53 8.81
N SER A 273 15.18 -21.71 8.75
CA SER A 273 15.56 -22.80 9.63
C SER A 273 16.97 -23.30 9.34
N GLN A 274 17.68 -23.76 10.39
CA GLN A 274 19.02 -24.32 10.25
C GLN A 274 19.03 -25.55 9.32
N ARG A 275 17.97 -26.36 9.38
CA ARG A 275 17.81 -27.55 8.51
C ARG A 275 17.74 -27.18 7.03
N PHE A 276 17.14 -26.04 6.68
CA PHE A 276 17.10 -25.56 5.31
C PHE A 276 18.49 -25.10 4.86
N ALA A 277 19.17 -24.30 5.69
CA ALA A 277 20.52 -23.81 5.38
C ALA A 277 21.51 -24.96 5.09
N GLU A 278 21.50 -26.01 5.92
CA GLU A 278 22.36 -27.19 5.74
C GLU A 278 22.05 -27.97 4.45
N ARG A 279 20.78 -27.99 4.02
CA ARG A 279 20.36 -28.69 2.80
C ARG A 279 20.64 -27.85 1.56
N ALA A 280 20.35 -26.54 1.61
CA ALA A 280 20.59 -25.60 0.52
C ALA A 280 22.08 -25.48 0.16
N ALA A 281 22.98 -25.61 1.14
CA ALA A 281 24.42 -25.66 0.90
C ALA A 281 24.88 -26.87 0.05
N LYS A 282 24.02 -27.90 -0.11
CA LYS A 282 24.34 -29.15 -0.82
C LYS A 282 23.51 -29.37 -2.08
N ASP A 283 22.50 -28.55 -2.32
CA ASP A 283 21.54 -28.72 -3.41
C ASP A 283 21.24 -27.35 -4.04
N GLU A 284 21.89 -27.09 -5.18
CA GLU A 284 21.74 -25.82 -5.92
C GLU A 284 20.30 -25.55 -6.35
N ARG A 285 19.45 -26.58 -6.47
CA ARG A 285 18.03 -26.41 -6.81
C ARG A 285 17.27 -25.62 -5.73
N LEU A 286 17.80 -25.55 -4.52
CA LEU A 286 17.23 -24.79 -3.40
C LEU A 286 17.70 -23.33 -3.36
N ALA A 287 18.63 -22.91 -4.23
CA ALA A 287 19.11 -21.54 -4.28
C ALA A 287 17.97 -20.53 -4.57
N THR A 288 17.01 -20.91 -5.41
CA THR A 288 15.82 -20.11 -5.72
C THR A 288 14.92 -19.91 -4.50
N LEU A 289 14.83 -20.90 -3.60
CA LEU A 289 14.13 -20.78 -2.32
C LEU A 289 14.88 -19.88 -1.35
N ALA A 290 16.21 -19.97 -1.30
CA ALA A 290 17.01 -19.08 -0.45
C ALA A 290 16.85 -17.61 -0.86
N ALA A 291 16.85 -17.33 -2.17
CA ALA A 291 16.61 -15.98 -2.72
C ALA A 291 15.21 -15.44 -2.39
N TYR A 292 14.24 -16.32 -2.14
CA TYR A 292 12.87 -15.91 -1.79
C TYR A 292 12.77 -15.23 -0.41
N ALA A 293 13.75 -15.40 0.49
CA ALA A 293 13.69 -14.82 1.84
C ALA A 293 13.56 -13.30 1.85
N GLU A 294 14.16 -12.60 0.89
CA GLU A 294 14.07 -11.15 0.75
C GLU A 294 12.70 -10.74 0.16
N LYS A 295 12.26 -11.41 -0.90
CA LYS A 295 10.92 -11.20 -1.49
C LYS A 295 9.81 -11.45 -0.46
N SER A 296 9.95 -12.46 0.38
CA SER A 296 8.94 -12.84 1.37
C SER A 296 8.59 -11.69 2.33
N ARG A 297 9.56 -10.86 2.77
CA ARG A 297 9.26 -9.68 3.60
C ARG A 297 8.45 -8.63 2.86
N THR A 298 8.80 -8.39 1.60
CA THR A 298 8.06 -7.46 0.74
C THR A 298 6.64 -7.95 0.50
N VAL A 299 6.45 -9.25 0.27
CA VAL A 299 5.13 -9.88 0.11
C VAL A 299 4.29 -9.72 1.38
N GLU A 300 4.85 -10.01 2.56
CA GLU A 300 4.21 -9.80 3.86
C GLU A 300 3.73 -8.35 4.02
N HIS A 301 4.63 -7.38 3.85
CA HIS A 301 4.27 -5.97 3.99
C HIS A 301 3.17 -5.54 3.01
N ASN A 302 3.29 -5.95 1.75
CA ASN A 302 2.35 -5.57 0.70
C ASN A 302 0.95 -6.16 0.93
N PHE A 303 0.85 -7.45 1.31
CA PHE A 303 -0.45 -8.10 1.54
C PHE A 303 -1.06 -7.75 2.90
N ASP A 304 -0.25 -7.45 3.92
CA ASP A 304 -0.73 -6.92 5.20
C ASP A 304 -1.38 -5.55 5.00
N ASN A 305 -0.75 -4.69 4.18
CA ASN A 305 -1.37 -3.45 3.75
C ASN A 305 -2.72 -3.73 3.07
N ILE A 306 -2.82 -4.64 2.09
CA ILE A 306 -4.10 -4.98 1.43
C ILE A 306 -5.17 -5.38 2.44
N LEU A 307 -4.78 -6.17 3.44
CA LEU A 307 -5.72 -6.71 4.40
C LEU A 307 -6.24 -5.61 5.34
N GLN A 308 -5.35 -4.72 5.80
CA GLN A 308 -5.73 -3.54 6.58
C GLN A 308 -6.65 -2.61 5.79
N ILE A 309 -6.34 -2.41 4.50
CA ILE A 309 -7.09 -1.57 3.57
C ILE A 309 -8.50 -2.10 3.36
N LEU A 310 -8.62 -3.36 2.95
CA LEU A 310 -9.90 -3.91 2.50
C LEU A 310 -10.82 -4.29 3.67
N THR A 311 -10.28 -4.59 4.86
CA THR A 311 -11.10 -4.94 6.05
C THR A 311 -11.86 -3.73 6.60
N ARG A 312 -11.47 -2.52 6.22
CA ARG A 312 -12.09 -1.26 6.65
C ARG A 312 -13.08 -0.67 5.63
N LEU A 313 -13.26 -1.31 4.47
CA LEU A 313 -14.27 -0.96 3.44
C LEU A 313 -15.64 -1.56 3.77
#